data_AF-A0A0F8WGS5-F1
#
_entry.id   AF-A0A0F8WGS5-F1
#
_cell.length_a   1.000
_cell.length_b   1.000
_cell.length_c   1.000
_cell.angle_alpha   90.00
_cell.angle_beta   90.00
_cell.angle_gamma   90.00
#
_symmetry.space_group_name_H-M   'P 1'
#
loop_
_entity.id
_entity.type
_entity.pdbx_description
1 polymer ?
#
loop_
_entity_poly.entity_id
_entity_poly.type
_entity_poly.pdbx_seq_one_letter_code
_entity_poly.pdbx_strand_id
1 'polypeptide(L)' 'MSIIDKADSMPKSYRNSYLSAVSGKATPRNAIKAFCIECMGYVRSEVTHCKTIDCPLNLYRPYRKAGDNDD' A
#
# COMPACT_ATOMS: atom_id res chain seq x y z
N MET A 1 10.01 -1.69 -18.22
CA MET A 1 10.54 -1.77 -16.84
C MET A 1 10.21 -3.14 -16.29
N SER A 2 11.21 -3.84 -15.75
CA SER A 2 11.00 -5.08 -15.00
C SER A 2 10.41 -4.80 -13.61
N ILE A 3 9.77 -5.81 -13.03
CA ILE A 3 9.36 -5.81 -11.61
C ILE A 3 10.58 -5.54 -10.71
N ILE A 4 11.75 -6.06 -11.08
CA ILE A 4 12.99 -5.91 -10.30
C ILE A 4 13.49 -4.47 -10.33
N ASP A 5 13.54 -3.83 -11.51
CA ASP A 5 13.98 -2.43 -11.65
C ASP A 5 13.14 -1.51 -10.75
N LYS A 6 11.82 -1.72 -10.73
CA LYS A 6 10.90 -0.97 -9.88
C LYS A 6 11.14 -1.27 -8.41
N ALA A 7 11.33 -2.53 -8.03
CA ALA A 7 11.62 -2.92 -6.65
C ALA A 7 12.93 -2.32 -6.12
N ASP A 8 13.93 -2.17 -6.97
CA ASP A 8 15.24 -1.62 -6.61
C ASP A 8 15.22 -0.08 -6.46
N SER A 9 14.26 0.61 -7.09
CA SER A 9 14.00 2.04 -6.84
C SER A 9 13.25 2.33 -5.53
N MET A 10 12.75 1.31 -4.83
CA MET A 10 11.99 1.48 -3.58
C MET A 10 12.91 1.52 -2.36
N PRO A 11 12.46 2.11 -1.23
CA PRO A 11 13.13 1.92 0.05
C PRO A 11 13.21 0.42 0.41
N LYS A 12 14.38 -0.02 0.89
CA LYS A 12 14.68 -1.44 1.16
C LYS A 12 13.64 -2.13 2.05
N SER A 13 13.05 -1.40 2.99
CA SER A 13 12.01 -1.89 3.90
C SER A 13 10.72 -2.34 3.20
N TYR A 14 10.40 -1.78 2.04
CA TYR A 14 9.17 -2.08 1.30
C TYR A 14 9.36 -3.04 0.13
N ARG A 15 10.61 -3.26 -0.29
CA ARG A 15 10.98 -4.11 -1.42
C ARG A 15 10.35 -5.51 -1.35
N ASN A 16 10.49 -6.21 -0.23
CA ASN A 16 9.96 -7.57 -0.10
C ASN A 16 8.43 -7.62 -0.08
N SER A 17 7.78 -6.64 0.53
CA SER A 17 6.31 -6.52 0.51
C SER A 17 5.79 -6.26 -0.91
N TYR A 18 6.48 -5.42 -1.68
CA TYR A 18 6.16 -5.22 -3.08
C TYR A 18 6.35 -6.49 -3.91
N LEU A 19 7.52 -7.13 -3.82
CA LEU A 19 7.84 -8.35 -4.59
C LEU A 19 6.86 -9.49 -4.28
N SER A 20 6.49 -9.69 -3.02
CA SER A 20 5.49 -10.70 -2.65
C SER A 20 4.10 -10.39 -3.21
N ALA A 21 3.70 -9.11 -3.26
CA ALA A 21 2.42 -8.68 -3.83
C ALA A 21 2.35 -8.94 -5.34
N VAL A 22 3.32 -8.47 -6.10
CA VAL A 22 3.33 -8.60 -7.58
C VAL A 22 3.62 -10.02 -8.07
N SER A 23 4.21 -10.88 -7.23
CA SER A 23 4.39 -12.31 -7.54
C SER A 23 3.20 -13.18 -7.12
N GLY A 24 2.11 -12.59 -6.60
CA GLY A 24 0.92 -13.33 -6.17
C GLY A 24 1.12 -14.18 -4.90
N LYS A 25 2.20 -13.97 -4.16
CA LYS A 25 2.53 -14.71 -2.93
C LYS A 25 2.02 -14.05 -1.66
N ALA A 26 1.63 -12.78 -1.74
CA ALA A 26 1.06 -12.04 -0.61
C ALA A 26 -0.43 -12.37 -0.42
N THR A 27 -0.90 -12.29 0.82
CA THR A 27 -2.34 -12.24 1.09
C THR A 27 -2.95 -10.97 0.50
N PRO A 28 -4.26 -10.94 0.18
CA PRO A 28 -4.91 -9.73 -0.34
C PRO A 28 -4.69 -8.49 0.53
N ARG A 29 -4.74 -8.65 1.87
CA ARG A 29 -4.46 -7.56 2.82
C ARG A 29 -3.02 -7.03 2.72
N ASN A 30 -2.04 -7.91 2.52
CA ASN A 30 -0.64 -7.50 2.36
C ASN A 30 -0.39 -6.86 0.99
N ALA A 31 -1.07 -7.32 -0.06
CA ALA A 31 -1.02 -6.68 -1.38
C ALA A 31 -1.60 -5.26 -1.35
N ILE A 32 -2.77 -5.08 -0.72
CA ILE A 32 -3.38 -3.75 -0.50
C ILE A 32 -2.44 -2.86 0.30
N LYS A 33 -1.84 -3.38 1.38
CA LYS A 33 -0.85 -2.62 2.16
C LYS A 33 0.35 -2.17 1.32
N ALA A 34 0.92 -3.06 0.51
CA ALA A 34 2.04 -2.72 -0.37
C ALA A 34 1.63 -1.62 -1.37
N PHE A 35 0.46 -1.76 -1.99
CA PHE A 35 -0.10 -0.76 -2.90
C PHE A 35 -0.30 0.60 -2.22
N CYS A 36 -0.97 0.64 -1.06
CA CYS A 36 -1.24 1.91 -0.37
C CYS A 36 0.05 2.64 0.02
N ILE A 37 1.06 1.91 0.50
CA ILE A 37 2.36 2.49 0.86
C ILE A 37 3.06 3.04 -0.38
N GLU A 38 3.06 2.31 -1.49
CA GLU A 38 3.63 2.76 -2.76
C GLU A 38 2.90 4.01 -3.28
N CYS A 39 1.57 4.00 -3.29
CA CYS A 39 0.71 5.11 -3.70
C CYS A 39 1.00 6.39 -2.92
N MET A 40 1.29 6.27 -1.62
CA MET A 40 1.63 7.39 -0.74
C MET A 40 3.13 7.68 -0.66
N GLY A 41 3.92 7.27 -1.66
CA GLY A 41 5.35 7.61 -1.74
C GLY A 41 6.19 7.02 -0.61
N TYR A 42 5.81 5.84 -0.12
CA TYR A 42 6.48 5.13 0.98
C TYR A 42 6.37 5.81 2.35
N VAL A 43 5.41 6.72 2.53
CA VAL A 43 5.15 7.39 3.81
C VAL A 43 3.96 6.74 4.52
N ARG A 44 4.23 5.97 5.57
CA ARG A 44 3.20 5.21 6.30
C ARG A 44 2.09 6.07 6.91
N SER A 45 2.42 7.25 7.44
CA SER A 45 1.44 8.17 8.04
C SER A 45 0.42 8.65 7.01
N GLU A 46 0.83 8.90 5.77
CA GLU A 46 -0.05 9.36 4.70
C GLU A 46 -1.10 8.32 4.34
N VAL A 47 -0.78 7.02 4.45
CA VAL A 47 -1.78 5.95 4.27
C VAL A 47 -2.90 6.03 5.31
N THR A 48 -2.56 6.42 6.55
CA THR A 48 -3.55 6.58 7.62
C THR A 48 -4.48 7.76 7.33
N HIS A 49 -3.93 8.85 6.78
CA HIS A 49 -4.64 10.10 6.51
C HIS A 49 -5.15 10.22 5.06
N CYS A 50 -5.16 9.13 4.28
CA CYS A 50 -5.60 9.15 2.89
C CYS A 50 -7.10 9.47 2.78
N LYS A 51 -7.43 10.60 2.16
CA LYS A 51 -8.80 11.13 1.96
C LYS A 51 -9.38 10.88 0.57
N THR A 52 -8.71 10.06 -0.24
CA THR A 52 -9.16 9.72 -1.59
C THR A 52 -10.37 8.77 -1.52
N ILE A 53 -11.56 9.32 -1.32
CA ILE A 53 -12.82 8.57 -1.11
C ILE A 53 -13.28 7.79 -2.35
N ASP A 54 -12.87 8.23 -3.54
CA ASP A 54 -13.15 7.58 -4.82
C ASP A 54 -12.18 6.43 -5.11
N CYS A 55 -11.17 6.22 -4.27
CA CYS A 55 -10.29 5.06 -4.39
C CYS A 55 -11.03 3.78 -3.93
N PRO A 56 -11.14 2.74 -4.78
CA PRO A 56 -11.82 1.51 -4.41
C PRO A 56 -11.14 0.76 -3.27
N LEU A 57 -9.88 1.09 -2.96
CA LEU A 57 -9.12 0.53 -1.85
C LEU A 57 -9.19 1.37 -0.57
N ASN A 58 -9.82 2.55 -0.58
CA ASN A 58 -9.82 3.47 0.56
C ASN A 58 -10.37 2.81 1.84
N LEU A 59 -11.50 2.09 1.73
CA LEU A 59 -12.12 1.37 2.84
C LEU A 59 -11.31 0.14 3.29
N TYR A 60 -10.44 -0.37 2.43
CA TYR A 60 -9.58 -1.53 2.69
C TYR A 60 -8.15 -1.13 3.10
N ARG A 61 -7.84 0.17 3.12
CA ARG A 61 -6.49 0.69 3.42
C ARG A 61 -6.02 0.21 4.80
N PRO A 62 -4.72 -0.04 4.98
CA PRO A 62 -4.19 -0.39 6.29
C PRO A 62 -4.21 0.81 7.24
N TYR A 63 -4.13 0.56 8.54
CA TYR A 63 -3.97 1.58 9.59
C TYR A 63 -5.16 2.52 9.82
N ARG A 64 -6.35 2.20 9.30
CA ARG A 64 -7.61 2.92 9.64
C ARG A 64 -7.77 3.00 11.15
N LYS A 65 -8.17 4.17 11.67
CA LYS A 65 -8.53 4.32 13.07
C LYS A 65 -9.95 3.81 13.28
N ALA A 66 -10.22 3.24 14.45
CA ALA A 66 -11.59 2.90 14.85
C ALA A 66 -12.39 4.20 14.96
N GLY A 67 -13.23 4.49 13.96
CA GLY A 67 -13.97 5.74 13.85
C GLY A 67 -13.84 6.48 12.51
N ASP A 68 -13.00 6.01 11.59
CA ASP A 68 -12.96 6.52 10.21
C ASP A 68 -14.20 6.01 9.43
N ASN A 69 -15.40 6.43 9.82
CA ASN A 69 -16.60 6.32 9.00
C ASN A 69 -16.76 7.67 8.30
N ASP A 70 -16.68 7.67 6.98
CA ASP A 70 -16.90 8.85 6.16
C ASP A 70 -18.39 9.24 6.24
N ASP A 71 -18.71 10.24 7.05
CA ASP A 71 -19.95 11.03 6.95
C ASP A 71 -19.85 12.03 5.78
#